data_AF-W2ETJ2-F1
#
_entry.id   AF-W2ETJ2-F1
#
_cell.length_a   1.000
_cell.length_b   1.000
_cell.length_c   1.000
_cell.angle_alpha   90.00
_cell.angle_beta   90.00
_cell.angle_gamma   90.00
#
_symmetry.space_group_name_H-M   'P 1'
#
loop_
_entity.id
_entity.type
_entity.pdbx_description
1 polymer ?
#
loop_
_entity_poly.entity_id
_entity_poly.type
_entity_poly.pdbx_seq_one_letter_code
_entity_poly.pdbx_strand_id
1 'polypeptide(L)'
;MDRTMLRSRIRRGRAVAPLDGPGTIRLLGRGGGLAVQGLGGDRRSVGIPCPAASLRLLLYRCEDLTGLFVLVPPGRPILHLPGRWSPEDVHRFAVRHGASVEIRTLPPSEYVALATSTP
;
A
#
# COMPACT_ATOMS: atom_id res chain seq x y z
N MET A 1 -2.76 10.39 18.33
CA MET A 1 -1.71 10.76 17.36
C MET A 1 -2.32 11.79 16.45
N ASP A 2 -1.75 12.99 16.44
CA ASP A 2 -2.31 14.18 15.79
C ASP A 2 -2.45 13.99 14.26
N ARG A 3 -3.63 14.28 13.69
CA ARG A 3 -3.91 14.17 12.24
C ARG A 3 -2.94 15.03 11.41
N THR A 4 -2.38 16.08 12.02
CA THR A 4 -1.38 16.98 11.43
C THR A 4 -0.05 16.29 11.16
N MET A 5 0.41 15.40 12.06
CA MET A 5 1.65 14.66 11.88
C MET A 5 1.55 13.58 10.80
N LEU A 6 0.38 12.95 10.63
CA LEU A 6 0.16 11.99 9.55
C LEU A 6 0.22 12.66 8.17
N ARG A 7 -0.46 13.80 8.02
CA ARG A 7 -0.43 14.60 6.78
C ARG A 7 0.99 15.04 6.40
N SER A 8 1.79 15.47 7.37
CA SER A 8 3.20 15.82 7.15
C SER A 8 4.05 14.63 6.68
N ARG A 9 3.83 13.44 7.25
CA ARG A 9 4.55 12.21 6.84
C ARG A 9 4.17 11.75 5.43
N ILE A 10 2.88 11.85 5.07
CA ILE A 10 2.39 11.53 3.72
C ILE A 10 2.98 12.49 2.69
N ARG A 11 2.95 13.81 2.97
CA ARG A 11 3.58 14.82 2.11
C ARG A 11 5.07 14.58 1.88
N ARG A 12 5.77 14.04 2.89
CA ARG A 12 7.21 13.68 2.80
C ARG A 12 7.47 12.28 2.25
N GLY A 13 6.44 11.56 1.79
CA GLY A 13 6.54 10.20 1.27
C GLY A 13 6.96 9.14 2.29
N ARG A 14 6.96 9.45 3.60
CA ARG A 14 7.39 8.52 4.67
C ARG A 14 6.31 7.51 5.05
N ALA A 15 5.09 7.76 4.62
CA ALA A 15 3.92 6.94 4.85
C ALA A 15 2.92 7.16 3.71
N VAL A 16 2.05 6.20 3.46
CA VAL A 16 0.88 6.38 2.61
C VAL A 16 -0.31 5.64 3.22
N ALA A 17 -1.50 6.20 3.06
CA ALA A 17 -2.75 5.71 3.63
C ALA A 17 -3.88 5.89 2.60
N PRO A 18 -4.98 5.11 2.70
CA PRO A 18 -6.12 5.33 1.84
C PRO A 18 -6.75 6.71 2.12
N LEU A 19 -7.27 7.33 1.06
CA LEU A 19 -8.05 8.57 1.08
C LEU A 19 -9.35 8.41 1.85
N ASP A 20 -9.95 7.22 1.73
CA ASP A 20 -11.28 6.92 2.23
C ASP A 20 -11.26 5.70 3.17
N GLY A 21 -12.25 5.63 4.05
CA GLY A 21 -12.39 4.56 5.04
C GLY A 21 -12.02 5.02 6.45
N PRO A 22 -12.18 4.18 7.48
CA PRO A 22 -11.96 4.55 8.89
C PRO A 22 -10.49 4.86 9.23
N GLY A 23 -9.61 5.04 8.23
CA GLY A 23 -8.21 5.38 8.41
C GLY A 23 -7.49 4.34 9.26
N THR A 24 -7.77 3.06 9.04
CA THR A 24 -7.35 1.95 9.92
C THR A 24 -6.02 1.31 9.52
N ILE A 25 -5.50 1.54 8.31
CA ILE A 25 -4.25 0.93 7.84
C ILE A 25 -3.40 1.96 7.09
N ARG A 26 -2.08 1.93 7.30
CA ARG A 26 -1.10 2.70 6.52
C ARG A 26 0.14 1.88 6.18
N LEU A 27 0.75 2.20 5.04
CA LEU A 27 2.09 1.74 4.70
C LEU A 27 3.12 2.75 5.21
N LEU A 28 4.22 2.23 5.74
CA LEU A 28 5.33 2.98 6.32
C LEU A 28 6.64 2.48 5.74
N GLY A 29 7.59 3.38 5.54
CA GLY A 29 8.99 2.96 5.33
C GLY A 29 9.66 2.60 6.66
N ARG A 30 10.40 1.49 6.70
CA ARG A 30 11.15 1.05 7.88
C ARG A 30 12.46 0.35 7.46
N GLY A 31 13.61 0.98 7.74
CA GLY A 31 14.93 0.35 7.63
C GLY A 31 15.21 -0.36 6.31
N GLY A 32 14.97 0.29 5.16
CA GLY A 32 15.15 -0.29 3.83
C GLY A 32 14.00 -1.20 3.34
N GLY A 33 13.03 -1.50 4.20
CA GLY A 33 11.81 -2.22 3.86
C GLY A 33 10.54 -1.38 4.06
N LEU A 34 9.40 -2.04 3.89
CA LEU A 34 8.08 -1.47 4.16
C LEU A 34 7.45 -2.13 5.38
N ALA A 35 6.51 -1.46 6.01
CA ALA A 35 5.70 -2.01 7.09
C ALA A 35 4.25 -1.56 6.95
N VAL A 36 3.34 -2.47 7.30
CA VAL A 36 1.91 -2.18 7.42
C VAL A 36 1.64 -1.83 8.87
N GLN A 37 0.88 -0.78 9.13
CA GLN A 37 0.47 -0.44 10.49
C GLN A 37 -1.03 -0.23 10.56
N GLY A 38 -1.66 -0.93 11.51
CA GLY A 38 -3.01 -0.65 11.96
C GLY A 38 -3.07 0.66 12.74
N LEU A 39 -4.09 1.48 12.51
CA LEU A 39 -4.35 2.74 13.19
C LEU A 39 -5.43 2.61 14.29
N GLY A 40 -5.90 1.38 14.55
CA GLY A 40 -6.72 1.00 15.71
C GLY A 40 -5.96 1.08 17.05
N GLY A 41 -6.60 0.62 18.13
CA GLY A 41 -6.10 0.75 19.51
C GLY A 41 -4.67 0.21 19.73
N ASP A 42 -4.29 -0.85 19.01
CA ASP A 42 -2.92 -1.35 18.98
C ASP A 42 -2.22 -0.91 17.67
N ARG A 43 -1.31 0.07 17.79
CA ARG A 43 -0.55 0.63 16.65
C ARG A 43 0.66 -0.22 16.27
N ARG A 44 0.54 -1.54 16.28
CA ARG A 44 1.64 -2.41 15.85
C ARG A 44 1.85 -2.27 14.35
N SER A 45 3.13 -2.13 14.00
CA SER A 45 3.57 -2.20 12.61
C SER A 45 4.14 -3.60 12.35
N VAL A 46 3.65 -4.26 11.32
CA VAL A 46 4.19 -5.53 10.82
C VAL A 46 5.09 -5.22 9.63
N GLY A 47 6.35 -5.64 9.71
CA GLY A 47 7.30 -5.48 8.61
C GLY A 47 6.96 -6.42 7.46
N ILE A 48 7.08 -5.92 6.24
CA ILE A 48 7.04 -6.75 5.03
C ILE A 48 8.42 -7.40 4.90
N PRO A 49 8.54 -8.75 4.84
CA PRO A 49 9.81 -9.46 4.89
C PRO A 49 10.52 -9.45 3.52
N CYS A 50 10.59 -8.29 2.88
CA CYS A 50 11.25 -8.06 1.60
C CYS A 50 11.84 -6.65 1.58
N PRO A 51 13.01 -6.43 0.94
CA PRO A 51 13.51 -5.10 0.66
C PRO A 51 12.48 -4.29 -0.11
N ALA A 52 12.32 -3.01 0.19
CA ALA A 52 11.36 -2.18 -0.53
C ALA A 52 11.66 -2.13 -2.05
N ALA A 53 12.93 -2.24 -2.43
CA ALA A 53 13.38 -2.25 -3.82
C ALA A 53 12.86 -3.44 -4.65
N SER A 54 12.52 -4.57 -4.03
CA SER A 54 11.92 -5.69 -4.75
C SER A 54 10.40 -5.59 -4.83
N LEU A 55 9.77 -4.69 -4.08
CA LEU A 55 8.32 -4.59 -4.02
C LEU A 55 7.75 -3.81 -5.20
N ARG A 56 6.56 -4.24 -5.61
CA ARG A 56 5.71 -3.50 -6.54
C ARG A 56 4.40 -3.15 -5.87
N LEU A 57 4.07 -1.86 -5.88
CA LEU A 57 2.82 -1.29 -5.40
C LEU A 57 1.85 -1.21 -6.58
N LEU A 58 0.90 -2.14 -6.66
CA LEU A 58 -0.10 -2.19 -7.73
C LEU A 58 -1.37 -1.48 -7.27
N LEU A 59 -1.57 -0.25 -7.72
CA LEU A 59 -2.85 0.45 -7.61
C LEU A 59 -3.82 -0.12 -8.64
N TYR A 60 -4.94 -0.64 -8.16
CA TYR A 60 -5.95 -1.24 -9.02
C TYR A 60 -7.27 -0.49 -8.99
N ARG A 61 -7.96 -0.57 -10.12
CA ARG A 61 -9.41 -0.37 -10.24
C ARG A 61 -10.02 -1.61 -10.88
N CYS A 62 -11.09 -2.15 -10.32
CA CYS A 62 -11.87 -3.24 -10.88
C CYS A 62 -13.35 -2.87 -10.69
N GLU A 63 -14.02 -2.50 -11.78
CA GLU A 63 -15.39 -1.93 -11.71
C GLU A 63 -15.43 -0.73 -10.75
N ASP A 64 -16.20 -0.85 -9.66
CA ASP A 64 -16.34 0.16 -8.58
C ASP A 64 -15.35 -0.06 -7.42
N LEU A 65 -14.61 -1.16 -7.43
CA LEU A 65 -13.59 -1.46 -6.44
C LEU A 65 -12.27 -0.79 -6.79
N THR A 66 -11.62 -0.24 -5.77
CA THR A 66 -10.26 0.30 -5.87
C THR A 66 -9.44 -0.16 -4.68
N GLY A 67 -8.12 -0.18 -4.84
CA GLY A 67 -7.24 -0.58 -3.76
C GLY A 67 -5.79 -0.63 -4.20
N LEU A 68 -4.98 -1.18 -3.30
CA LEU A 68 -3.56 -1.34 -3.46
C LEU A 68 -3.18 -2.79 -3.14
N PHE A 69 -2.49 -3.46 -4.05
CA PHE A 69 -1.76 -4.68 -3.75
C PHE A 69 -0.28 -4.36 -3.51
N VAL A 70 0.33 -5.06 -2.56
CA VAL A 70 1.79 -5.15 -2.46
C VAL A 70 2.21 -6.50 -3.03
N LEU A 71 3.04 -6.46 -4.06
CA LEU A 71 3.49 -7.63 -4.79
C LEU A 71 4.99 -7.83 -4.57
N VAL A 72 5.41 -9.09 -4.48
CA VAL A 72 6.83 -9.51 -4.57
C VAL A 72 7.08 -10.15 -5.93
N PRO A 73 8.30 -10.09 -6.49
CA PRO A 73 8.60 -10.73 -7.77
C PRO A 73 8.37 -12.25 -7.67
N PRO A 74 7.85 -12.89 -8.73
CA PRO A 74 7.56 -12.35 -10.07
C PRO A 74 6.18 -11.67 -10.22
N GLY A 75 5.49 -11.32 -9.12
CA GLY A 75 4.17 -10.68 -9.15
C GLY A 75 3.18 -11.27 -8.13
N ARG A 76 3.66 -12.07 -7.19
CA ARG A 76 2.83 -12.69 -6.15
C ARG A 76 2.32 -11.63 -5.17
N PRO A 77 1.00 -11.55 -4.91
CA PRO A 77 0.47 -10.66 -3.89
C PRO A 77 0.80 -11.17 -2.49
N ILE A 78 1.26 -10.26 -1.64
CA ILE A 78 1.54 -10.53 -0.23
C ILE A 78 0.71 -9.65 0.71
N LEU A 79 0.01 -8.66 0.16
CA LEU A 79 -0.89 -7.80 0.90
C LEU A 79 -1.95 -7.22 -0.05
N HIS A 80 -3.19 -7.22 0.42
CA HIS A 80 -4.32 -6.59 -0.24
C HIS A 80 -4.87 -5.49 0.65
N LEU A 81 -4.88 -4.25 0.16
CA LEU A 81 -5.34 -3.07 0.87
C LEU A 81 -6.46 -2.38 0.09
N PRO A 82 -7.73 -2.79 0.29
CA PRO A 82 -8.88 -2.15 -0.34
C PRO A 82 -9.01 -0.67 0.04
N GLY A 83 -9.71 0.09 -0.81
CA GLY A 83 -10.05 1.49 -0.59
C GLY A 83 -9.41 2.42 -1.63
N ARG A 84 -9.79 3.69 -1.61
CA ARG A 84 -9.21 4.68 -2.52
C ARG A 84 -7.84 5.10 -2.00
N TRP A 85 -6.83 5.08 -2.86
CA TRP A 85 -5.47 5.54 -2.56
C TRP A 85 -5.09 6.65 -3.52
N SER A 86 -4.40 7.68 -3.03
CA SER A 86 -3.87 8.77 -3.86
C SER A 86 -2.73 8.24 -4.74
N PRO A 87 -2.86 8.25 -6.09
CA PRO A 87 -1.79 7.79 -6.97
C PRO A 87 -0.50 8.57 -6.79
N GLU A 88 -0.60 9.88 -6.57
CA GLU A 88 0.54 10.75 -6.34
C GLU A 88 1.28 10.41 -5.03
N ASP A 89 0.55 10.21 -3.94
CA ASP A 89 1.17 9.89 -2.64
C ASP A 89 1.79 8.50 -2.65
N VAL A 90 1.15 7.53 -3.31
CA VAL A 90 1.70 6.16 -3.49
C VAL A 90 2.96 6.21 -4.35
N HIS A 91 2.95 6.96 -5.46
CA HIS A 91 4.14 7.12 -6.30
C HIS A 91 5.29 7.77 -5.52
N ARG A 92 5.02 8.87 -4.80
CA ARG A 92 6.02 9.56 -3.98
C ARG A 92 6.59 8.64 -2.89
N PHE A 93 5.74 7.83 -2.26
CA PHE A 93 6.15 6.83 -1.28
C PHE A 93 7.01 5.74 -1.92
N ALA A 94 6.61 5.20 -3.08
CA ALA A 94 7.35 4.17 -3.79
C ALA A 94 8.76 4.64 -4.15
N VAL A 95 8.87 5.79 -4.83
CA VAL A 95 10.15 6.40 -5.23
C VAL A 95 11.06 6.62 -4.03
N ARG A 96 10.53 7.16 -2.92
CA ARG A 96 11.33 7.39 -1.71
C ARG A 96 11.93 6.10 -1.14
N HIS A 97 11.22 4.99 -1.25
CA HIS A 97 11.60 3.71 -0.66
C HIS A 97 12.22 2.74 -1.68
N GLY A 98 12.38 3.15 -2.95
CA GLY A 98 12.94 2.33 -4.02
C GLY A 98 11.99 1.28 -4.57
N ALA A 99 10.73 1.24 -4.12
CA ALA A 99 9.72 0.34 -4.67
C ALA A 99 9.24 0.82 -6.04
N SER A 100 8.76 -0.11 -6.86
CA SER A 100 8.08 0.23 -8.11
C SER A 100 6.58 0.47 -7.87
N VAL A 101 5.96 1.30 -8.72
CA VAL A 101 4.51 1.52 -8.72
C VAL A 101 3.94 1.19 -10.09
N GLU A 102 2.77 0.57 -10.10
CA GLU A 102 2.01 0.24 -11.28
C GLU A 102 0.55 0.63 -11.04
N ILE A 103 -0.10 1.22 -12.03
CA ILE A 103 -1.51 1.62 -11.96
C ILE A 103 -2.24 0.90 -13.08
N ARG A 104 -3.24 0.07 -12.74
CA ARG A 104 -3.99 -0.74 -13.72
C ARG A 104 -5.49 -0.77 -13.45
N THR A 105 -6.26 -0.83 -14.52
CA THR A 105 -7.64 -1.32 -14.46
C THR A 105 -7.58 -2.84 -14.66
N LEU A 106 -8.05 -3.59 -13.68
CA LEU A 106 -8.05 -5.04 -13.68
C LEU A 106 -9.41 -5.57 -14.14
N PRO A 107 -9.46 -6.60 -15.00
CA PRO A 107 -10.68 -7.35 -15.22
C PRO A 107 -11.07 -8.11 -13.93
N PRO A 108 -12.37 -8.41 -13.70
CA PRO A 108 -12.83 -9.10 -12.51
C PRO A 108 -12.11 -10.42 -12.22
N SER A 109 -11.80 -11.20 -13.26
CA SER A 109 -11.07 -12.47 -13.12
C SER A 109 -9.65 -12.30 -12.57
N GLU A 110 -8.91 -11.29 -13.02
CA GLU A 110 -7.55 -11.00 -12.52
C GLU A 110 -7.60 -10.43 -11.10
N TYR A 111 -8.57 -9.57 -10.81
CA TYR A 111 -8.79 -9.08 -9.45
C TYR A 111 -9.06 -10.25 -8.48
N VAL A 112 -9.97 -11.16 -8.82
CA VAL A 112 -10.29 -12.33 -8.00
C VAL A 112 -9.04 -13.18 -7.81
N ALA A 113 -8.29 -13.47 -8.88
CA ALA A 113 -7.06 -14.26 -8.78
C ALA A 113 -6.03 -13.63 -7.82
N LEU A 114 -5.81 -12.31 -7.87
CA LEU A 114 -4.90 -11.62 -6.95
C LEU A 114 -5.44 -11.60 -5.51
N ALA A 115 -6.73 -11.32 -5.33
CA ALA A 115 -7.36 -11.25 -4.02
C ALA A 115 -7.32 -12.62 -3.31
N THR A 116 -7.64 -13.71 -4.01
CA THR A 116 -7.63 -15.07 -3.44
C THR A 116 -6.23 -15.65 -3.26
N SER A 117 -5.24 -15.15 -4.02
CA SER A 117 -3.83 -15.56 -3.87
C SER A 117 -3.10 -14.77 -2.78
N THR A 118 -3.75 -13.76 -2.19
CA THR A 118 -3.18 -13.00 -1.06
C THR A 118 -3.31 -13.83 0.22
N PRO A 119 -2.22 -14.04 0.99
CA PRO A 119 -2.26 -14.80 2.24
C PRO A 119 -3.04 -14.13 3.37
#